data_AF-X8CT00-F1
#
_entry.id   AF-X8CT00-F1
#
_cell.length_a   1.000
_cell.length_b   1.000
_cell.length_c   1.000
_cell.angle_alpha   90.00
_cell.angle_beta   90.00
_cell.angle_gamma   90.00
#
_symmetry.space_group_name_H-M   'P 1'
#
loop_
_entity.id
_entity.type
_entity.pdbx_description
1 polymer ?
#
loop_
_entity_poly.entity_id
_entity_poly.type
_entity_poly.pdbx_seq_one_letter_code
_entity_poly.pdbx_strand_id
1 'polypeptide(L)'
;MAEAKSVPVLFVTDTIVLPGMVVPIALDDAARAAIDAAQASESGQLLIAPRLEDRYPSHGVIAKILQVGRIAGGGTAAVVRGERRAQIGAGASGPGAALWVEVTEVPEAEATDEVKALTAEYKKLLLAMLQRREAWEIIDYVNRLSDPSALADTSGYASYLSNAQKRQLLETVDVAERLRVLIDWTSDHLAEVEVSDKIAEDVREGMEKTQKEFLLRQQLAAIRKELGEGEPDGSDDYRARVEAAELPEKVREAALREVGKLERSSDQSPESGWIRTWLDTVLDLPWNVKTEDSTDLKAAREVLDADHHGLDDVKDRIVEYLAVRARRAQRGLQVVGGRGSGAVMVLAGPPASARRLWARAWPGHWAASSCASPWAVCATRPRSAGTVVPTWARCRAGSCARSVRRGR
;
A
#
# COMPACT_ATOMS: atom_id res chain seq x y z
N MET A 1 -60.65 -15.89 10.53
CA MET A 1 -60.08 -15.62 9.19
C MET A 1 -59.90 -14.13 9.09
N ALA A 2 -58.72 -13.65 8.72
CA ALA A 2 -58.50 -12.21 8.55
C ALA A 2 -59.45 -11.70 7.45
N GLU A 3 -60.17 -10.62 7.74
CA GLU A 3 -61.13 -10.02 6.81
C GLU A 3 -60.35 -9.31 5.70
N ALA A 4 -60.73 -9.56 4.44
CA ALA A 4 -60.13 -8.86 3.31
C ALA A 4 -60.67 -7.43 3.27
N LYS A 5 -59.78 -6.47 3.16
CA LYS A 5 -60.11 -5.04 3.12
C LYS A 5 -59.65 -4.43 1.81
N SER A 6 -60.51 -3.61 1.21
CA SER A 6 -60.14 -2.83 0.03
C SER A 6 -59.44 -1.53 0.42
N VAL A 7 -58.24 -1.30 -0.12
CA VAL A 7 -57.44 -0.09 0.12
C VAL A 7 -56.79 0.42 -1.18
N PRO A 8 -56.60 1.74 -1.33
CA PRO A 8 -55.81 2.28 -2.43
C PRO A 8 -54.34 1.92 -2.27
N VAL A 9 -53.66 1.60 -3.37
CA VAL A 9 -52.24 1.24 -3.38
C VAL A 9 -51.38 2.36 -3.97
N LEU A 10 -50.28 2.66 -3.27
CA LEU A 10 -49.19 3.52 -3.71
C LEU A 10 -47.95 2.65 -3.92
N PHE A 11 -47.41 2.68 -5.14
CA PHE A 11 -46.16 2.00 -5.45
C PHE A 11 -44.97 2.92 -5.22
N VAL A 12 -43.97 2.45 -4.47
CA VAL A 12 -42.72 3.17 -4.20
C VAL A 12 -41.56 2.49 -4.93
N THR A 13 -40.74 3.26 -5.64
CA THR A 13 -39.54 2.77 -6.35
C THR A 13 -38.30 2.82 -5.48
N ASP A 14 -38.07 3.94 -4.79
CA ASP A 14 -36.77 4.23 -4.18
C ASP A 14 -36.70 3.90 -2.68
N THR A 15 -37.84 3.68 -2.05
CA THR A 15 -37.94 3.51 -0.59
C THR A 15 -38.78 2.29 -0.27
N ILE A 16 -38.31 1.47 0.68
CA ILE A 16 -39.11 0.41 1.27
C ILE A 16 -39.60 0.89 2.64
N VAL A 17 -40.92 0.84 2.83
CA VAL A 17 -41.55 1.19 4.11
C VAL A 17 -41.83 -0.08 4.87
N LEU A 18 -41.33 -0.18 6.10
CA LEU A 18 -41.63 -1.24 7.05
C LEU A 18 -42.60 -0.72 8.13
N PRO A 19 -43.30 -1.61 8.86
CA PRO A 19 -44.13 -1.20 9.99
C PRO A 19 -43.37 -0.35 11.02
N GLY A 20 -44.06 0.62 11.62
CA GLY A 20 -43.48 1.58 12.57
C GLY A 20 -42.66 2.71 11.91
N MET A 21 -42.28 2.59 10.64
CA MET A 21 -41.54 3.66 9.96
C MET A 21 -42.42 4.87 9.66
N VAL A 22 -41.84 6.06 9.78
CA VAL A 22 -42.44 7.33 9.36
C VAL A 22 -41.54 7.92 8.28
N VAL A 23 -42.06 7.98 7.06
CA VAL A 23 -41.27 8.43 5.90
C VAL A 23 -42.01 9.49 5.08
N PRO A 24 -41.30 10.49 4.53
CA PRO A 24 -41.84 11.36 3.50
C PRO A 24 -41.79 10.64 2.14
N ILE A 25 -42.89 10.68 1.40
CA ILE A 25 -43.00 10.17 0.03
C ILE A 25 -43.33 11.34 -0.89
N ALA A 26 -42.50 11.56 -1.90
CA ALA A 26 -42.77 12.54 -2.95
C ALA A 26 -44.00 12.10 -3.77
N LEU A 27 -44.91 13.04 -4.03
CA LEU A 27 -46.16 12.76 -4.74
C LEU A 27 -46.00 13.06 -6.23
N ASP A 28 -45.90 11.99 -7.02
CA ASP A 28 -46.22 12.02 -8.45
C ASP A 28 -47.75 11.94 -8.66
N ASP A 29 -48.21 11.90 -9.91
CA ASP A 29 -49.64 11.88 -10.23
C ASP A 29 -50.35 10.63 -9.69
N ALA A 30 -49.69 9.47 -9.72
CA ALA A 30 -50.24 8.20 -9.25
C ALA A 30 -50.30 8.15 -7.71
N ALA A 31 -49.24 8.60 -7.04
CA ALA A 31 -49.17 8.74 -5.60
C ALA A 31 -50.20 9.75 -5.09
N ARG A 32 -50.39 10.88 -5.78
CA ARG A 32 -51.44 11.86 -5.43
C ARG A 32 -52.82 11.24 -5.53
N ALA A 33 -53.12 10.52 -6.61
CA ALA A 33 -54.40 9.83 -6.77
C ALA A 33 -54.65 8.83 -5.64
N ALA A 34 -53.64 8.05 -5.24
CA ALA A 34 -53.73 7.09 -4.15
C ALA A 34 -53.97 7.77 -2.78
N ILE A 35 -53.29 8.89 -2.53
CA ILE A 35 -53.46 9.70 -1.31
C ILE A 35 -54.85 10.32 -1.24
N ASP A 36 -55.33 10.91 -2.33
CA ASP A 36 -56.67 11.53 -2.39
C ASP A 36 -57.77 10.47 -2.20
N ALA A 37 -57.60 9.29 -2.81
CA ALA A 37 -58.51 8.15 -2.61
C ALA A 37 -58.50 7.65 -1.17
N ALA A 38 -57.33 7.58 -0.52
CA ALA A 38 -57.21 7.17 0.88
C ALA A 38 -57.89 8.17 1.81
N GLN A 39 -57.70 9.48 1.59
CA GLN A 39 -58.34 10.54 2.38
C GLN A 39 -59.86 10.59 2.22
N ALA A 40 -60.38 10.23 1.04
CA ALA A 40 -61.82 10.12 0.80
C ALA A 40 -62.43 8.84 1.38
N SER A 41 -61.62 7.82 1.67
CA SER A 41 -62.08 6.56 2.26
C SER A 41 -62.37 6.71 3.76
N GLU A 42 -63.33 5.94 4.27
CA GLU A 42 -63.67 5.94 5.71
C GLU A 42 -62.47 5.54 6.60
N SER A 43 -61.62 4.65 6.09
CA SER A 43 -60.49 4.13 6.86
C SER A 43 -59.28 5.05 6.92
N GLY A 44 -59.13 5.98 5.97
CA GLY A 44 -57.93 6.83 5.84
C GLY A 44 -56.63 6.05 5.62
N GLN A 45 -56.71 4.77 5.24
CA GLN A 45 -55.57 3.87 5.09
C GLN A 45 -55.10 3.80 3.65
N LEU A 46 -53.78 3.62 3.51
CA LEU A 46 -53.08 3.51 2.24
C LEU A 46 -52.24 2.24 2.27
N LEU A 47 -52.22 1.45 1.21
CA LEU A 47 -51.23 0.39 1.06
C LEU A 47 -49.99 0.94 0.36
N ILE A 48 -48.83 0.79 0.97
CA ILE A 48 -47.55 1.10 0.34
C ILE A 48 -46.91 -0.22 -0.09
N ALA A 49 -46.63 -0.36 -1.38
CA ALA A 49 -46.02 -1.56 -1.94
C ALA A 49 -44.78 -1.20 -2.78
N PRO A 50 -43.70 -1.99 -2.75
CA PRO A 50 -42.57 -1.74 -3.62
C PRO A 50 -42.95 -1.95 -5.08
N ARG A 51 -42.51 -1.04 -5.96
CA ARG A 51 -42.61 -1.24 -7.41
C ARG A 51 -41.53 -2.23 -7.83
N LEU A 52 -41.96 -3.27 -8.54
CA LEU A 52 -41.08 -4.33 -9.02
C LEU A 52 -41.19 -4.40 -10.54
N GLU A 53 -40.07 -4.63 -11.20
CA GLU A 53 -40.02 -4.74 -12.67
C GLU A 53 -40.50 -6.12 -13.14
N ASP A 54 -40.26 -7.16 -12.32
CA ASP A 54 -40.37 -8.56 -12.69
C ASP A 54 -41.70 -9.22 -12.31
N ARG A 55 -42.36 -8.73 -11.26
CA ARG A 55 -43.60 -9.34 -10.72
C ARG A 55 -44.45 -8.35 -9.95
N TYR A 56 -45.67 -8.76 -9.61
CA TYR A 56 -46.49 -8.00 -8.66
C TYR A 56 -46.02 -8.28 -7.22
N PRO A 57 -45.93 -7.27 -6.33
CA PRO A 57 -45.50 -7.47 -4.95
C PRO A 57 -46.49 -8.35 -4.18
N SER A 58 -45.99 -9.29 -3.39
CA SER A 58 -46.83 -10.19 -2.57
C SER A 58 -47.28 -9.54 -1.26
N HIS A 59 -46.45 -8.66 -0.70
CA HIS A 59 -46.68 -7.98 0.56
C HIS A 59 -46.49 -6.47 0.39
N GLY A 60 -47.28 -5.72 1.15
CA GLY A 60 -47.13 -4.28 1.33
C GLY A 60 -47.31 -3.90 2.79
N VAL A 61 -47.24 -2.62 3.08
CA VAL A 61 -47.48 -2.07 4.42
C VAL A 61 -48.71 -1.19 4.38
N ILE A 62 -49.70 -1.52 5.22
CA ILE A 62 -50.81 -0.60 5.50
C ILE A 62 -50.22 0.57 6.27
N ALA A 63 -50.46 1.76 5.78
CA ALA A 63 -49.93 3.00 6.31
C ALA A 63 -51.04 4.02 6.52
N LYS A 64 -50.81 4.91 7.48
CA LYS A 64 -51.65 6.06 7.77
C LYS A 64 -50.98 7.33 7.26
N ILE A 65 -51.76 8.17 6.59
CA ILE A 65 -51.30 9.48 6.14
C ILE A 65 -51.31 10.42 7.35
N LEU A 66 -50.15 10.95 7.72
CA LEU A 66 -50.03 11.90 8.83
C LEU A 66 -50.22 13.34 8.36
N GLN A 67 -49.57 13.70 7.25
CA GLN A 67 -49.60 15.05 6.71
C GLN A 67 -49.33 15.04 5.22
N VAL A 68 -49.97 15.94 4.48
CA VAL A 68 -49.67 16.23 3.07
C VAL A 68 -49.24 17.69 2.97
N GLY A 69 -48.14 17.97 2.28
CA GLY A 69 -47.59 19.31 2.23
C GLY A 69 -46.67 19.54 1.03
N ARG A 70 -46.09 20.75 0.98
CA ARG A 70 -45.06 21.10 0.00
C ARG A 70 -43.68 20.93 0.63
N ILE A 71 -42.74 20.42 -0.16
CA ILE A 71 -41.34 20.28 0.23
C ILE A 71 -40.50 21.42 -0.35
N ALA A 72 -39.31 21.62 0.24
CA ALA A 72 -38.30 22.52 -0.31
C ALA A 72 -37.95 22.06 -1.74
N GLY A 73 -38.22 22.91 -2.73
CA GLY A 73 -38.12 22.56 -4.16
C GLY A 73 -39.46 22.61 -4.92
N GLY A 74 -40.58 22.93 -4.25
CA GLY A 74 -41.87 23.18 -4.90
C GLY A 74 -42.70 21.93 -5.20
N GLY A 75 -42.12 20.75 -5.05
CA GLY A 75 -42.85 19.47 -5.09
C GLY A 75 -43.79 19.30 -3.90
N THR A 76 -44.71 18.35 -4.01
CA THR A 76 -45.59 17.92 -2.92
C THR A 76 -45.13 16.59 -2.36
N ALA A 77 -45.23 16.40 -1.05
CA ALA A 77 -44.92 15.14 -0.38
C ALA A 77 -45.99 14.81 0.68
N ALA A 78 -46.20 13.53 0.92
CA ALA A 78 -46.99 13.03 2.04
C ALA A 78 -46.07 12.35 3.06
N VAL A 79 -46.26 12.67 4.33
CA VAL A 79 -45.64 11.93 5.44
C VAL A 79 -46.60 10.81 5.82
N VAL A 80 -46.11 9.57 5.73
CA VAL A 80 -46.87 8.36 6.01
C VAL A 80 -46.23 7.58 7.13
N ARG A 81 -47.04 6.92 7.95
CA ARG A 81 -46.61 5.98 8.99
C ARG A 81 -47.03 4.57 8.62
N GLY A 82 -46.07 3.66 8.46
CA GLY A 82 -46.35 2.24 8.32
C GLY A 82 -46.94 1.68 9.62
N GLU A 83 -48.06 0.97 9.53
CA GLU A 83 -48.75 0.35 10.66
C GLU A 83 -48.47 -1.15 10.72
N ARG A 84 -48.82 -1.89 9.67
CA ARG A 84 -48.77 -3.36 9.66
C ARG A 84 -48.54 -3.91 8.26
N ARG A 85 -47.92 -5.10 8.19
CA ARG A 85 -47.77 -5.84 6.93
C ARG A 85 -49.13 -6.38 6.49
N ALA A 86 -49.37 -6.34 5.19
CA ALA A 86 -50.54 -6.95 4.59
C ALA A 86 -50.16 -7.71 3.32
N GLN A 87 -50.75 -8.88 3.15
CA GLN A 87 -50.64 -9.66 1.93
C GLN A 87 -51.58 -9.06 0.88
N ILE A 88 -51.03 -8.81 -0.31
CA ILE A 88 -51.75 -8.18 -1.41
C ILE A 88 -52.48 -9.27 -2.20
N GLY A 89 -53.79 -9.11 -2.33
CA GLY A 89 -54.67 -9.99 -3.08
C GLY A 89 -54.98 -9.46 -4.48
N ALA A 90 -56.24 -9.63 -4.89
CA ALA A 90 -56.71 -9.20 -6.20
C ALA A 90 -56.88 -7.68 -6.28
N GLY A 91 -56.80 -7.15 -7.50
CA GLY A 91 -57.22 -5.78 -7.78
C GLY A 91 -58.72 -5.60 -7.52
N ALA A 92 -59.09 -4.46 -6.97
CA ALA A 92 -60.45 -4.07 -6.68
C ALA A 92 -60.81 -2.80 -7.44
N SER A 93 -62.10 -2.55 -7.60
CA SER A 93 -62.62 -1.26 -8.05
C SER A 93 -62.87 -0.38 -6.84
N GLY A 94 -62.46 0.89 -6.90
CA GLY A 94 -62.74 1.82 -5.83
C GLY A 94 -62.88 3.26 -6.31
N PRO A 95 -63.26 4.18 -5.40
CA PRO A 95 -63.42 5.59 -5.70
C PRO A 95 -62.13 6.27 -6.18
N GLY A 96 -62.29 7.26 -7.05
CA GLY A 96 -61.19 8.09 -7.56
C GLY A 96 -60.42 7.45 -8.73
N ALA A 97 -59.26 8.02 -9.04
CA ALA A 97 -58.37 7.54 -10.10
C ALA A 97 -57.25 6.60 -9.59
N ALA A 98 -57.31 6.20 -8.31
CA ALA A 98 -56.32 5.32 -7.70
C ALA A 98 -56.54 3.86 -8.10
N LEU A 99 -55.47 3.07 -8.03
CA LEU A 99 -55.58 1.61 -8.05
C LEU A 99 -55.99 1.12 -6.66
N TRP A 100 -56.98 0.22 -6.61
CA TRP A 100 -57.45 -0.40 -5.38
C TRP A 100 -57.11 -1.89 -5.36
N VAL A 101 -56.84 -2.43 -4.18
CA VAL A 101 -56.49 -3.83 -3.97
C VAL A 101 -57.13 -4.36 -2.70
N GLU A 102 -57.48 -5.63 -2.72
CA GLU A 102 -57.86 -6.37 -1.52
C GLU A 102 -56.60 -6.76 -0.75
N VAL A 103 -56.58 -6.48 0.55
CA VAL A 103 -55.47 -6.82 1.43
C VAL A 103 -55.94 -7.64 2.62
N THR A 104 -55.07 -8.56 3.05
CA THR A 104 -55.27 -9.33 4.28
C THR A 104 -54.14 -9.03 5.24
N GLU A 105 -54.49 -8.66 6.46
CA GLU A 105 -53.50 -8.30 7.47
C GLU A 105 -52.70 -9.52 7.90
N VAL A 106 -51.38 -9.39 7.92
CA VAL A 106 -50.50 -10.45 8.38
C VAL A 106 -50.54 -10.47 9.90
N PRO A 107 -50.87 -11.61 10.55
CA PRO A 107 -50.92 -11.69 12.00
C PRO A 107 -49.51 -11.55 12.59
N GLU A 108 -49.40 -10.84 13.71
CA GLU A 108 -48.18 -10.81 14.50
C GLU A 108 -47.98 -12.18 15.18
N ALA A 109 -46.81 -12.77 14.97
CA ALA A 109 -46.45 -14.04 15.60
C ALA A 109 -46.04 -13.84 17.06
N GLU A 110 -46.45 -14.75 17.94
CA GLU A 110 -45.96 -14.75 19.32
C GLU A 110 -44.44 -14.97 19.38
N ALA A 111 -43.77 -14.25 20.27
CA ALA A 111 -42.34 -14.34 20.46
C ALA A 111 -41.96 -15.65 21.17
N THR A 112 -41.52 -16.65 20.41
CA THR A 112 -40.89 -17.85 20.94
C THR A 112 -39.59 -17.51 21.68
N ASP A 113 -39.11 -18.40 22.55
CA ASP A 113 -37.85 -18.16 23.27
C ASP A 113 -36.64 -18.04 22.33
N GLU A 114 -36.68 -18.73 21.18
CA GLU A 114 -35.70 -18.55 20.10
C GLU A 114 -35.73 -17.12 19.54
N VAL A 115 -36.92 -16.59 19.23
CA VAL A 115 -37.06 -15.21 18.72
C VAL A 115 -36.53 -14.20 19.73
N LYS A 116 -36.75 -14.40 21.04
CA LYS A 116 -36.19 -13.53 22.08
C LYS A 116 -34.66 -13.57 22.12
N ALA A 117 -34.05 -14.75 21.96
CA ALA A 117 -32.60 -14.90 21.91
C ALA A 117 -32.01 -14.16 20.69
N LEU A 118 -32.59 -14.38 19.51
CA LEU A 118 -32.20 -13.68 18.28
C LEU A 118 -32.39 -12.16 18.39
N THR A 119 -33.47 -11.71 19.02
CA THR A 119 -33.74 -10.29 19.28
C THR A 119 -32.63 -9.69 20.13
N ALA A 120 -32.22 -10.37 21.21
CA ALA A 120 -31.14 -9.90 22.07
C ALA A 120 -29.78 -9.84 21.37
N GLU A 121 -29.50 -10.80 20.48
CA GLU A 121 -28.30 -10.81 19.65
C GLU A 121 -28.29 -9.66 18.64
N TYR A 122 -29.36 -9.53 17.84
CA TYR A 122 -29.50 -8.43 16.89
C TYR A 122 -29.42 -7.06 17.57
N LYS A 123 -30.06 -6.90 18.75
CA LYS A 123 -29.99 -5.67 19.54
C LYS A 123 -28.56 -5.30 19.91
N LYS A 124 -27.71 -6.26 20.29
CA LYS A 124 -26.29 -6.00 20.60
C LYS A 124 -25.54 -5.47 19.39
N LEU A 125 -25.70 -6.13 18.23
CA LEU A 125 -25.07 -5.72 16.97
C LEU A 125 -25.53 -4.33 16.54
N LEU A 126 -26.84 -4.08 16.58
CA LEU A 126 -27.42 -2.79 16.23
C LEU A 126 -26.92 -1.66 17.15
N LEU A 127 -26.82 -1.91 18.46
CA LEU A 127 -26.30 -0.93 19.42
C LEU A 127 -24.81 -0.64 19.18
N ALA A 128 -23.99 -1.65 18.89
CA ALA A 128 -22.59 -1.45 18.54
C ALA A 128 -22.44 -0.58 17.28
N MET A 129 -23.28 -0.81 16.27
CA MET A 129 -23.33 -0.01 15.05
C MET A 129 -23.78 1.43 15.30
N LEU A 130 -24.82 1.64 16.12
CA LEU A 130 -25.32 2.98 16.45
C LEU A 130 -24.34 3.78 17.32
N GLN A 131 -23.61 3.10 18.22
CA GLN A 131 -22.60 3.74 19.07
C GLN A 131 -21.44 4.29 18.23
N ARG A 132 -21.00 3.53 17.22
CA ARG A 132 -19.98 3.99 16.24
C ARG A 132 -20.45 5.20 15.43
N ARG A 133 -21.76 5.35 15.21
CA ARG A 133 -22.38 6.49 14.52
C ARG A 133 -22.72 7.67 15.45
N GLU A 134 -22.41 7.57 16.75
CA GLU A 134 -22.76 8.58 17.76
C GLU A 134 -24.26 8.91 17.82
N ALA A 135 -25.12 7.94 17.47
CA ALA A 135 -26.57 8.12 17.37
C ALA A 135 -27.28 7.92 18.71
N TRP A 136 -26.90 8.70 19.74
CA TRP A 136 -27.32 8.50 21.13
C TRP A 136 -28.83 8.51 21.36
N GLU A 137 -29.58 9.37 20.67
CA GLU A 137 -31.04 9.43 20.78
C GLU A 137 -31.70 8.14 20.25
N ILE A 138 -31.16 7.58 19.16
CA ILE A 138 -31.64 6.33 18.57
C ILE A 138 -31.31 5.15 19.48
N ILE A 139 -30.16 5.16 20.14
CA ILE A 139 -29.75 4.12 21.11
C ILE A 139 -30.75 4.02 22.26
N ASP A 140 -31.18 5.14 22.84
CA ASP A 140 -32.17 5.14 23.93
C ASP A 140 -33.53 4.59 23.47
N TYR A 141 -33.97 4.97 22.26
CA TYR A 141 -35.17 4.40 21.64
C TYR A 141 -35.06 2.88 21.43
N VAL A 142 -33.98 2.39 20.83
CA VAL A 142 -33.72 0.96 20.59
C VAL A 142 -33.64 0.18 21.90
N ASN A 143 -33.09 0.77 22.97
CA ASN A 143 -33.05 0.15 24.29
C ASN A 143 -34.43 -0.10 24.89
N ARG A 144 -35.40 0.80 24.63
CA ARG A 144 -36.79 0.68 25.11
C ARG A 144 -37.64 -0.28 24.27
N LEU A 145 -37.22 -0.60 23.05
CA LEU A 145 -37.90 -1.58 22.21
C LEU A 145 -37.74 -2.99 22.79
N SER A 146 -38.89 -3.61 23.05
CA SER A 146 -39.04 -5.00 23.51
C SER A 146 -39.66 -5.91 22.45
N ASP A 147 -40.47 -5.36 21.53
CA ASP A 147 -41.09 -6.12 20.45
C ASP A 147 -40.04 -6.54 19.39
N PRO A 148 -39.86 -7.85 19.15
CA PRO A 148 -38.98 -8.37 18.11
C PRO A 148 -39.28 -7.84 16.71
N SER A 149 -40.56 -7.69 16.35
CA SER A 149 -40.94 -7.24 15.01
C SER A 149 -40.60 -5.77 14.81
N ALA A 150 -40.99 -4.90 15.75
CA ALA A 150 -40.61 -3.49 15.73
C ALA A 150 -39.09 -3.29 15.74
N LEU A 151 -38.34 -4.10 16.51
CA LEU A 151 -36.89 -4.04 16.50
C LEU A 151 -36.32 -4.40 15.12
N ALA A 152 -36.78 -5.48 14.49
CA ALA A 152 -36.39 -5.85 13.14
C ALA A 152 -36.73 -4.73 12.13
N ASP A 153 -37.90 -4.10 12.27
CA ASP A 153 -38.36 -3.06 11.34
C ASP A 153 -37.58 -1.73 11.45
N THR A 154 -36.85 -1.50 12.54
CA THR A 154 -35.90 -0.37 12.63
C THR A 154 -34.81 -0.42 11.55
N SER A 155 -34.50 -1.62 11.03
CA SER A 155 -33.54 -1.82 9.94
C SER A 155 -33.95 -1.12 8.64
N GLY A 156 -35.22 -0.76 8.47
CA GLY A 156 -35.66 0.02 7.31
C GLY A 156 -34.96 1.39 7.19
N TYR A 157 -34.53 1.97 8.32
CA TYR A 157 -33.74 3.20 8.37
C TYR A 157 -32.23 2.98 8.17
N ALA A 158 -31.75 1.74 8.14
CA ALA A 158 -30.35 1.45 7.92
C ALA A 158 -29.95 1.86 6.49
N SER A 159 -28.93 2.71 6.38
CA SER A 159 -28.39 3.17 5.09
C SER A 159 -27.51 2.13 4.41
N TYR A 160 -26.96 1.18 5.18
CA TYR A 160 -26.09 0.11 4.68
C TYR A 160 -26.86 -1.07 4.08
N LEU A 161 -28.20 -1.13 4.28
CA LEU A 161 -29.04 -2.13 3.65
C LEU A 161 -29.56 -1.63 2.30
N SER A 162 -29.39 -2.46 1.27
CA SER A 162 -29.95 -2.22 -0.06
C SER A 162 -31.48 -2.31 -0.06
N ASN A 163 -32.13 -1.68 -1.03
CA ASN A 163 -33.58 -1.80 -1.20
C ASN A 163 -34.03 -3.25 -1.47
N ALA A 164 -33.19 -4.07 -2.09
CA ALA A 164 -33.45 -5.50 -2.29
C ALA A 164 -33.49 -6.26 -0.94
N GLN A 165 -32.55 -5.99 -0.04
CA GLN A 165 -32.53 -6.55 1.31
C GLN A 165 -33.74 -6.07 2.12
N LYS A 166 -34.07 -4.77 2.08
CA LYS A 166 -35.26 -4.24 2.76
C LYS A 166 -36.56 -4.84 2.23
N ARG A 167 -36.64 -5.07 0.92
CA ARG A 167 -37.75 -5.77 0.29
C ARG A 167 -37.85 -7.21 0.79
N GLN A 168 -36.73 -7.94 0.90
CA GLN A 168 -36.73 -9.29 1.47
C GLN A 168 -37.29 -9.29 2.90
N LEU A 169 -36.94 -8.30 3.73
CA LEU A 169 -37.51 -8.14 5.08
C LEU A 169 -39.02 -7.81 5.08
N LEU A 170 -39.51 -7.13 4.05
CA LEU A 170 -40.93 -6.88 3.88
C LEU A 170 -41.67 -8.17 3.50
N GLU A 171 -41.12 -8.94 2.57
CA GLU A 171 -41.72 -10.19 2.07
C GLU A 171 -41.65 -11.34 3.09
N THR A 172 -40.68 -11.32 4.00
CA THR A 172 -40.46 -12.36 5.02
C THR A 172 -41.34 -12.12 6.25
N VAL A 173 -42.38 -12.93 6.40
CA VAL A 173 -43.33 -12.82 7.53
C VAL A 173 -42.77 -13.37 8.84
N ASP A 174 -41.96 -14.45 8.77
CA ASP A 174 -41.36 -15.06 9.96
C ASP A 174 -40.33 -14.14 10.61
N VAL A 175 -40.60 -13.79 11.87
CA VAL A 175 -39.75 -12.91 12.68
C VAL A 175 -38.37 -13.53 12.92
N ALA A 176 -38.30 -14.85 13.15
CA ALA A 176 -37.03 -15.54 13.40
C ALA A 176 -36.15 -15.50 12.15
N GLU A 177 -36.73 -15.75 10.98
CA GLU A 177 -36.02 -15.66 9.70
C GLU A 177 -35.52 -14.24 9.42
N ARG A 178 -36.36 -13.21 9.64
CA ARG A 178 -35.94 -11.81 9.51
C ARG A 178 -34.76 -11.48 10.42
N LEU A 179 -34.82 -11.89 11.69
CA LEU A 179 -33.76 -11.61 12.65
C LEU A 179 -32.45 -12.30 12.28
N ARG A 180 -32.47 -13.57 11.84
CA ARG A 180 -31.25 -14.26 11.41
C ARG A 180 -30.56 -13.54 10.25
N VAL A 181 -31.34 -13.20 9.22
CA VAL A 181 -30.82 -12.49 8.05
C VAL A 181 -30.30 -11.09 8.42
N LEU A 182 -30.97 -10.39 9.33
CA LEU A 182 -30.50 -9.09 9.85
C LEU A 182 -29.21 -9.21 10.66
N ILE A 183 -29.07 -10.24 11.50
CA ILE A 183 -27.84 -10.52 12.26
C ILE A 183 -26.67 -10.69 11.30
N ASP A 184 -26.84 -11.50 10.25
CA ASP A 184 -25.81 -11.74 9.25
C ASP A 184 -25.39 -10.43 8.57
N TRP A 185 -26.34 -9.68 8.00
CA TRP A 185 -26.04 -8.43 7.29
C TRP A 185 -25.44 -7.35 8.19
N THR A 186 -25.93 -7.20 9.42
CA THR A 186 -25.38 -6.22 10.36
C THR A 186 -23.99 -6.64 10.84
N SER A 187 -23.73 -7.93 11.03
CA SER A 187 -22.39 -8.44 11.38
C SER A 187 -21.39 -8.23 10.26
N ASP A 188 -21.76 -8.55 9.01
CA ASP A 188 -20.89 -8.36 7.85
C ASP A 188 -20.51 -6.89 7.67
N HIS A 189 -21.49 -6.00 7.79
CA HIS A 189 -21.23 -4.57 7.72
C HIS A 189 -20.39 -4.06 8.89
N LEU A 190 -20.61 -4.55 10.11
CA LEU A 190 -19.80 -4.17 11.27
C LEU A 190 -18.33 -4.57 11.07
N ALA A 191 -18.07 -5.76 10.51
CA ALA A 191 -16.72 -6.20 10.19
C ALA A 191 -16.05 -5.32 9.11
N GLU A 192 -16.79 -4.89 8.09
CA GLU A 192 -16.29 -3.96 7.07
C GLU A 192 -15.91 -2.60 7.67
N VAL A 193 -16.75 -2.06 8.55
CA VAL A 193 -16.47 -0.79 9.24
C VAL A 193 -15.26 -0.92 10.16
N GLU A 194 -15.12 -2.04 10.88
CA GLU A 194 -13.96 -2.31 11.74
C GLU A 194 -12.64 -2.32 10.96
N VAL A 195 -12.62 -2.97 9.80
CA VAL A 195 -11.45 -2.97 8.92
C VAL A 195 -11.15 -1.56 8.41
N SER A 196 -12.19 -0.81 8.03
CA SER A 196 -12.05 0.57 7.54
C SER A 196 -11.49 1.51 8.61
N ASP A 197 -11.96 1.40 9.85
CA ASP A 197 -11.47 2.18 10.99
C ASP A 197 -10.01 1.89 11.29
N LYS A 198 -9.63 0.61 11.27
CA LYS A 198 -8.24 0.20 11.48
C LYS A 198 -7.31 0.78 10.40
N ILE A 199 -7.73 0.75 9.14
CA ILE A 199 -6.95 1.37 8.05
C ILE A 199 -6.83 2.88 8.28
N ALA A 200 -7.92 3.54 8.68
CA ALA A 200 -7.90 4.98 8.95
C ALA A 200 -6.97 5.34 10.12
N GLU A 201 -6.92 4.51 11.15
CA GLU A 201 -6.00 4.65 12.28
C GLU A 201 -4.54 4.45 11.86
N ASP A 202 -4.22 3.37 11.15
CA ASP A 202 -2.88 3.08 10.64
C ASP A 202 -2.36 4.22 9.74
N VAL A 203 -3.23 4.78 8.89
CA VAL A 203 -2.90 5.94 8.04
C VAL A 203 -2.63 7.19 8.88
N ARG A 204 -3.44 7.45 9.91
CA ARG A 204 -3.27 8.60 10.80
C ARG A 204 -1.93 8.52 11.54
N GLU A 205 -1.62 7.38 12.12
CA GLU A 205 -0.34 7.16 12.81
C GLU A 205 0.86 7.33 11.86
N GLY A 206 0.77 6.78 10.65
CA GLY A 206 1.80 6.93 9.62
C GLY A 206 2.01 8.39 9.21
N MET A 207 0.93 9.17 9.08
CA MET A 207 0.99 10.60 8.78
C MET A 207 1.62 11.39 9.92
N GLU A 208 1.21 11.17 11.17
CA GLU A 208 1.76 11.84 12.35
C GLU A 208 3.26 11.59 12.50
N LYS A 209 3.70 10.33 12.32
CA LYS A 209 5.12 9.98 12.33
C LYS A 209 5.89 10.72 11.24
N THR A 210 5.36 10.76 10.02
CA THR A 210 5.99 11.44 8.88
C THR A 210 6.08 12.95 9.11
N GLN A 211 5.02 13.57 9.64
CA GLN A 211 5.01 15.01 9.98
C GLN A 211 6.05 15.33 11.07
N LYS A 212 6.12 14.48 12.11
CA LYS A 212 7.10 14.63 13.19
C LYS A 212 8.53 14.51 12.67
N GLU A 213 8.82 13.50 11.85
CA GLU A 213 10.15 13.32 11.24
C GLU A 213 10.52 14.50 10.33
N PHE A 214 9.58 15.00 9.53
CA PHE A 214 9.79 16.17 8.69
C PHE A 214 10.15 17.41 9.53
N LEU A 215 9.37 17.69 10.59
CA LEU A 215 9.63 18.82 11.48
C LEU A 215 11.00 18.72 12.16
N LEU A 216 11.36 17.53 12.68
CA LEU A 216 12.66 17.30 13.31
C LEU A 216 13.82 17.48 12.33
N ARG A 217 13.66 17.06 11.07
CA ARG A 217 14.67 17.29 10.02
C ARG A 217 14.85 18.77 9.70
N GLN A 218 13.76 19.53 9.62
CA GLN A 218 13.83 20.98 9.43
C GLN A 218 14.51 21.68 10.61
N GLN A 219 14.22 21.26 11.84
CA GLN A 219 14.88 21.78 13.03
C GLN A 219 16.38 21.46 13.04
N LEU A 220 16.79 20.24 12.71
CA LEU A 220 18.20 19.87 12.59
C LEU A 220 18.92 20.67 11.50
N ALA A 221 18.27 20.90 10.35
CA ALA A 221 18.82 21.72 9.28
C ALA A 221 19.02 23.18 9.72
N ALA A 222 18.07 23.75 10.47
CA ALA A 222 18.21 25.08 11.06
C ALA A 222 19.36 25.14 12.07
N ILE A 223 19.47 24.15 12.98
CA ILE A 223 20.55 24.10 13.97
C ILE A 223 21.92 24.02 13.29
N ARG A 224 22.11 23.16 12.27
CA ARG A 224 23.38 23.06 11.53
C ARG A 224 23.78 24.38 10.86
N LYS A 225 22.79 25.10 10.33
CA LYS A 225 23.00 26.42 9.74
C LYS A 225 23.47 27.44 10.79
N GLU A 226 22.87 27.45 11.97
CA GLU A 226 23.26 28.34 13.09
C GLU A 226 24.64 27.97 13.68
N LEU A 227 24.99 26.68 13.68
CA LEU A 227 26.30 26.19 14.16
C LEU A 227 27.46 26.45 13.18
N GLY A 228 27.20 27.04 12.00
CA GLY A 228 28.22 27.29 11.00
C GLY A 228 28.75 26.04 10.29
N GLU A 229 28.12 24.88 10.48
CA GLU A 229 28.45 23.62 9.77
C GLU A 229 27.98 23.62 8.30
N GLY A 230 27.59 24.79 7.77
CA GLY A 230 27.12 25.00 6.40
C GLY A 230 28.17 25.55 5.43
N GLU A 231 29.37 25.91 5.90
CA GLU A 231 30.51 26.15 5.00
C GLU A 231 31.26 24.83 4.78
N PRO A 232 31.32 24.31 3.54
CA PRO A 232 32.12 23.14 3.27
C PRO A 232 33.59 23.52 3.47
N ASP A 233 34.22 22.83 4.41
CA ASP A 233 35.67 22.85 4.57
C ASP A 233 36.31 22.59 3.20
N GLY A 234 37.31 23.37 2.80
CA GLY A 234 37.83 23.44 1.42
C GLY A 234 38.37 22.12 0.82
N SER A 235 38.30 21.03 1.58
CA SER A 235 38.55 19.64 1.19
C SER A 235 37.40 19.01 0.39
N ASP A 236 36.16 19.50 0.50
CA ASP A 236 34.95 18.84 -0.06
C ASP A 236 34.44 19.45 -1.38
N ASP A 237 35.13 20.46 -1.95
CA ASP A 237 34.80 21.01 -3.27
C ASP A 237 35.38 20.16 -4.41
N TYR A 238 34.78 18.98 -4.60
CA TYR A 238 35.13 18.08 -5.70
C TYR A 238 34.83 18.68 -7.08
N ARG A 239 33.92 19.66 -7.19
CA ARG A 239 33.61 20.32 -8.47
C ARG A 239 34.79 21.12 -8.95
N ALA A 240 35.35 21.99 -8.11
CA ALA A 240 36.54 22.77 -8.46
C ALA A 240 37.74 21.87 -8.77
N ARG A 241 37.94 20.80 -8.00
CA ARG A 241 39.04 19.83 -8.23
C ARG A 241 38.93 19.13 -9.59
N VAL A 242 37.72 18.72 -9.99
CA VAL A 242 37.47 18.07 -11.29
C VAL A 242 37.62 19.06 -12.45
N GLU A 243 37.22 20.31 -12.27
CA GLU A 243 37.37 21.35 -13.30
C GLU A 243 38.84 21.72 -13.51
N ALA A 244 39.61 21.86 -12.43
CA ALA A 244 41.04 22.17 -12.46
C ALA A 244 41.92 21.02 -12.98
N ALA A 245 41.48 19.77 -12.85
CA ALA A 245 42.23 18.61 -13.32
C ALA A 245 42.23 18.50 -14.85
N GLU A 246 43.37 18.14 -15.44
CA GLU A 246 43.52 17.89 -16.89
C GLU A 246 43.03 16.49 -17.27
N LEU A 247 41.73 16.24 -17.12
CA LEU A 247 41.10 14.96 -17.39
C LEU A 247 40.72 14.79 -18.88
N PRO A 248 40.81 13.59 -19.45
CA PRO A 248 40.20 13.28 -20.74
C PRO A 248 38.68 13.52 -20.71
N GLU A 249 38.11 14.00 -21.82
CA GLU A 249 36.72 14.48 -21.90
C GLU A 249 35.69 13.50 -21.30
N LYS A 250 35.77 12.21 -21.71
CA LYS A 250 34.86 11.17 -21.21
C LYS A 250 34.96 10.93 -19.71
N VAL A 251 36.13 11.16 -19.12
CA VAL A 251 36.39 11.00 -17.69
C VAL A 251 35.88 12.23 -16.94
N ARG A 252 36.12 13.44 -17.48
CA ARG A 252 35.60 14.70 -16.94
C ARG A 252 34.08 14.69 -16.84
N GLU A 253 33.38 14.29 -17.91
CA GLU A 253 31.92 14.16 -17.89
C GLU A 253 31.42 13.17 -16.83
N ALA A 254 32.10 12.03 -16.69
CA ALA A 254 31.76 11.03 -15.69
C ALA A 254 31.97 11.56 -14.26
N ALA A 255 33.09 12.23 -14.02
CA ALA A 255 33.41 12.84 -12.74
C ALA A 255 32.39 13.91 -12.35
N LEU A 256 32.03 14.82 -13.26
CA LEU A 256 31.03 15.86 -13.01
C LEU A 256 29.63 15.30 -12.72
N ARG A 257 29.25 14.18 -13.36
CA ARG A 257 27.97 13.48 -13.05
C ARG A 257 27.95 12.96 -11.61
N GLU A 258 29.03 12.35 -11.15
CA GLU A 258 29.13 11.83 -9.79
C GLU A 258 29.24 12.96 -8.76
N VAL A 259 29.96 14.05 -9.07
CA VAL A 259 29.97 15.28 -8.24
C VAL A 259 28.56 15.84 -8.07
N GLY A 260 27.78 15.95 -9.16
CA GLY A 260 26.39 16.44 -9.06
C GLY A 260 25.50 15.51 -8.22
N LYS A 261 25.76 14.20 -8.20
CA LYS A 261 25.05 13.28 -7.28
C LYS A 261 25.49 13.49 -5.84
N LEU A 262 26.78 13.72 -5.59
CA LEU A 262 27.31 13.99 -4.26
C LEU A 262 26.68 15.25 -3.67
N GLU A 263 26.60 16.33 -4.44
CA GLU A 263 26.01 17.62 -4.01
C GLU A 263 24.50 17.54 -3.67
N ARG A 264 23.77 16.63 -4.32
CA ARG A 264 22.33 16.42 -4.06
C ARG A 264 22.07 15.42 -2.93
N SER A 265 23.07 14.64 -2.55
CA SER A 265 22.95 13.59 -1.55
C SER A 265 23.24 14.14 -0.16
N SER A 266 22.57 13.62 0.87
CA SER A 266 22.94 13.98 2.24
C SER A 266 24.27 13.33 2.63
N ASP A 267 25.06 13.98 3.48
CA ASP A 267 26.34 13.43 3.97
C ASP A 267 26.22 12.12 4.75
N GLN A 268 25.01 11.80 5.21
CA GLN A 268 24.70 10.56 5.91
C GLN A 268 24.34 9.41 4.96
N SER A 269 24.32 9.65 3.64
CA SER A 269 24.08 8.60 2.65
C SER A 269 25.29 7.64 2.58
N PRO A 270 25.07 6.32 2.67
CA PRO A 270 26.13 5.32 2.47
C PRO A 270 26.84 5.45 1.12
N GLU A 271 26.17 6.02 0.11
CA GLU A 271 26.72 6.20 -1.23
C GLU A 271 27.72 7.37 -1.33
N SER A 272 27.58 8.40 -0.48
CA SER A 272 28.44 9.58 -0.50
C SER A 272 29.90 9.24 -0.21
N GLY A 273 30.17 8.25 0.66
CA GLY A 273 31.52 7.79 0.95
C GLY A 273 32.19 7.07 -0.23
N TRP A 274 31.42 6.29 -1.00
CA TRP A 274 31.92 5.60 -2.20
C TRP A 274 32.21 6.59 -3.33
N ILE A 275 31.34 7.58 -3.52
CA ILE A 275 31.52 8.62 -4.54
C ILE A 275 32.80 9.43 -4.26
N ARG A 276 33.03 9.86 -3.01
CA ARG A 276 34.27 10.56 -2.62
C ARG A 276 35.52 9.72 -2.90
N THR A 277 35.53 8.45 -2.45
CA THR A 277 36.66 7.53 -2.66
C THR A 277 36.97 7.33 -4.15
N TRP A 278 35.93 7.21 -4.97
CA TRP A 278 36.08 7.08 -6.42
C TRP A 278 36.61 8.36 -7.06
N LEU A 279 36.09 9.53 -6.68
CA LEU A 279 36.55 10.83 -7.16
C LEU A 279 38.02 11.07 -6.82
N ASP A 280 38.44 10.79 -5.58
CA ASP A 280 39.86 10.88 -5.19
C ASP A 280 40.73 9.95 -6.02
N THR A 281 40.32 8.70 -6.21
CA THR A 281 41.06 7.73 -7.04
C THR A 281 41.20 8.21 -8.49
N VAL A 282 40.16 8.81 -9.06
CA VAL A 282 40.18 9.32 -10.44
C VAL A 282 41.08 10.55 -10.57
N LEU A 283 41.07 11.43 -9.57
CA LEU A 283 41.88 12.65 -9.56
C LEU A 283 43.37 12.35 -9.31
N ASP A 284 43.69 11.29 -8.56
CA ASP A 284 45.06 10.87 -8.29
C ASP A 284 45.73 10.14 -9.47
N LEU A 285 44.95 9.72 -10.48
CA LEU A 285 45.50 9.01 -11.63
C LEU A 285 46.29 9.96 -12.55
N PRO A 286 47.51 9.60 -12.97
CA PRO A 286 48.33 10.45 -13.82
C PRO A 286 47.92 10.30 -15.31
N TRP A 287 46.73 10.81 -15.67
CA TRP A 287 46.11 10.65 -16.99
C TRP A 287 47.00 11.07 -18.17
N ASN A 288 47.85 12.08 -17.96
CA ASN A 288 48.69 12.68 -19.01
C ASN A 288 50.15 12.19 -18.97
N VAL A 289 50.53 11.39 -17.97
CA VAL A 289 51.90 10.88 -17.86
C VAL A 289 51.98 9.49 -18.47
N LYS A 290 52.83 9.33 -19.48
CA LYS A 290 53.12 8.04 -20.13
C LYS A 290 54.63 7.83 -20.13
N THR A 291 55.04 6.59 -19.92
CA THR A 291 56.43 6.15 -20.10
C THR A 291 56.59 5.53 -21.49
N GLU A 292 57.82 5.55 -22.01
CA GLU A 292 58.14 4.79 -23.21
C GLU A 292 58.29 3.31 -22.87
N ASP A 293 57.60 2.45 -23.62
CA ASP A 293 57.71 1.00 -23.45
C ASP A 293 59.07 0.50 -23.95
N SER A 294 59.81 -0.23 -23.12
CA SER A 294 61.03 -0.95 -23.52
C SER A 294 60.69 -2.34 -24.07
N THR A 295 61.35 -2.74 -25.16
CA THR A 295 61.20 -4.07 -25.78
C THR A 295 62.40 -5.00 -25.54
N ASP A 296 63.32 -4.61 -24.64
CA ASP A 296 64.45 -5.44 -24.27
C ASP A 296 64.02 -6.58 -23.34
N LEU A 297 63.86 -7.77 -23.93
CA LEU A 297 63.47 -8.98 -23.22
C LEU A 297 64.54 -9.47 -22.24
N LYS A 298 65.82 -9.22 -22.53
CA LYS A 298 66.92 -9.68 -21.68
C LYS A 298 66.99 -8.81 -20.44
N ALA A 299 66.94 -7.49 -20.62
CA ALA A 299 66.87 -6.55 -19.50
C ALA A 299 65.59 -6.79 -18.66
N ALA A 300 64.45 -7.05 -19.30
CA ALA A 300 63.21 -7.37 -18.58
C ALA A 300 63.37 -8.64 -17.72
N ARG A 301 64.04 -9.69 -18.22
CA ARG A 301 64.30 -10.89 -17.44
C ARG A 301 65.24 -10.63 -16.27
N GLU A 302 66.32 -9.89 -16.49
CA GLU A 302 67.28 -9.53 -15.45
C GLU A 302 66.63 -8.72 -14.32
N VAL A 303 65.79 -7.74 -14.66
CA VAL A 303 65.02 -6.95 -13.68
C VAL A 303 64.03 -7.84 -12.91
N LEU A 304 63.30 -8.72 -13.61
CA LEU A 304 62.38 -9.65 -12.97
C LEU A 304 63.11 -10.58 -12.00
N ASP A 305 64.28 -11.08 -12.38
CA ASP A 305 65.11 -11.95 -11.53
C ASP A 305 65.73 -11.22 -10.34
N ALA A 306 66.09 -9.95 -10.50
CA ALA A 306 66.62 -9.12 -9.42
C ALA A 306 65.55 -8.70 -8.41
N ASP A 307 64.38 -8.24 -8.88
CA ASP A 307 63.34 -7.68 -8.02
C ASP A 307 62.42 -8.76 -7.41
N HIS A 308 62.38 -9.94 -8.01
CA HIS A 308 61.46 -11.02 -7.61
C HIS A 308 62.20 -12.35 -7.46
N HIS A 309 62.29 -12.87 -6.25
CA HIS A 309 62.89 -14.18 -6.00
C HIS A 309 61.89 -15.32 -6.28
N GLY A 310 62.29 -16.32 -7.07
CA GLY A 310 61.41 -17.44 -7.51
C GLY A 310 60.45 -17.05 -8.64
N LEU A 311 59.28 -17.70 -8.72
CA LEU A 311 58.21 -17.42 -9.70
C LEU A 311 58.63 -17.62 -11.19
N ASP A 312 59.46 -18.62 -11.48
CA ASP A 312 60.01 -18.84 -12.82
C ASP A 312 58.92 -18.94 -13.90
N ASP A 313 57.85 -19.70 -13.66
CA ASP A 313 56.71 -19.82 -14.58
C ASP A 313 56.03 -18.48 -14.89
N VAL A 314 55.92 -17.59 -13.89
CA VAL A 314 55.29 -16.27 -14.05
C VAL A 314 56.23 -15.33 -14.80
N LYS A 315 57.52 -15.36 -14.47
CA LYS A 315 58.53 -14.55 -15.15
C LYS A 315 58.66 -14.96 -16.62
N ASP A 316 58.69 -16.25 -16.90
CA ASP A 316 58.70 -16.79 -18.27
C ASP A 316 57.48 -16.30 -19.04
N ARG A 317 56.30 -16.32 -18.41
CA ARG A 317 55.08 -15.83 -19.03
C ARG A 317 55.11 -14.33 -19.33
N ILE A 318 55.62 -13.52 -18.39
CA ILE A 318 55.82 -12.07 -18.58
C ILE A 318 56.76 -11.80 -19.75
N VAL A 319 57.90 -12.49 -19.81
CA VAL A 319 58.87 -12.34 -20.90
C VAL A 319 58.28 -12.79 -22.24
N GLU A 320 57.55 -13.91 -22.28
CA GLU A 320 56.86 -14.40 -23.49
C GLU A 320 55.85 -13.37 -24.00
N TYR A 321 55.08 -12.75 -23.11
CA TYR A 321 54.13 -11.71 -23.47
C TYR A 321 54.82 -10.45 -24.02
N LEU A 322 55.90 -10.00 -23.38
CA LEU A 322 56.72 -8.91 -23.90
C LEU A 322 57.30 -9.27 -25.28
N ALA A 323 57.70 -10.52 -25.50
CA ALA A 323 58.21 -10.99 -26.79
C ALA A 323 57.14 -10.96 -27.89
N VAL A 324 55.91 -11.38 -27.58
CA VAL A 324 54.76 -11.28 -28.49
C VAL A 324 54.45 -9.81 -28.81
N ARG A 325 54.49 -8.92 -27.80
CA ARG A 325 54.26 -7.48 -27.96
C ARG A 325 55.34 -6.83 -28.82
N ALA A 326 56.62 -7.15 -28.59
CA ALA A 326 57.75 -6.68 -29.37
C ALA A 326 57.67 -7.14 -30.84
N ARG A 327 57.35 -8.42 -31.09
CA ARG A 327 57.19 -8.97 -32.44
C ARG A 327 56.01 -8.32 -33.20
N ARG A 328 54.92 -7.99 -32.51
CA ARG A 328 53.78 -7.27 -33.10
C ARG A 328 54.14 -5.82 -33.44
N ALA A 329 54.88 -5.13 -32.56
CA ALA A 329 55.37 -3.78 -32.82
C ALA A 329 56.31 -3.73 -34.05
N GLN A 330 57.24 -4.69 -34.18
CA GLN A 330 58.12 -4.80 -35.36
C GLN A 330 57.36 -5.03 -36.67
N ARG A 331 56.21 -5.67 -36.62
CA ARG A 331 55.34 -5.92 -37.78
C ARG A 331 54.40 -4.75 -38.11
N GLY A 332 54.54 -3.62 -37.43
CA GLY A 332 53.68 -2.45 -37.61
C GLY A 332 52.23 -2.66 -37.17
N LEU A 333 51.93 -3.72 -36.40
CA LEU A 333 50.58 -4.06 -35.94
C LEU A 333 50.21 -3.30 -34.66
N GLN A 334 50.53 -2.00 -34.58
CA GLN A 334 50.16 -1.16 -33.45
C GLN A 334 48.72 -0.67 -33.61
N VAL A 335 47.80 -1.26 -32.85
CA VAL A 335 46.46 -0.68 -32.70
C VAL A 335 46.55 0.43 -31.65
N VAL A 336 46.58 1.65 -32.15
CA VAL A 336 46.33 2.86 -31.38
C VAL A 336 44.91 2.76 -30.81
N GLY A 337 44.79 2.61 -29.48
CA GLY A 337 43.60 3.05 -28.73
C GLY A 337 42.29 2.28 -28.92
N GLY A 338 42.28 0.95 -28.87
CA GLY A 338 41.04 0.17 -28.86
C GLY A 338 41.12 -1.08 -27.96
N ARG A 339 40.08 -1.32 -27.15
CA ARG A 339 39.88 -2.58 -26.41
C ARG A 339 39.83 -3.73 -27.42
N GLY A 340 40.93 -4.43 -27.65
CA GLY A 340 40.97 -5.56 -28.58
C GLY A 340 42.33 -6.00 -29.14
N SER A 341 43.44 -5.33 -28.81
CA SER A 341 44.74 -5.62 -29.46
C SER A 341 45.88 -6.09 -28.54
N GLY A 342 45.71 -6.02 -27.22
CA GLY A 342 46.67 -6.57 -26.25
C GLY A 342 46.37 -8.03 -25.95
N ALA A 343 47.38 -8.90 -25.95
CA ALA A 343 47.19 -10.21 -25.34
C ALA A 343 46.92 -10.01 -23.84
N VAL A 344 45.83 -10.58 -23.32
CA VAL A 344 45.51 -10.45 -21.89
C VAL A 344 46.30 -11.51 -21.14
N MET A 345 47.15 -11.08 -20.21
CA MET A 345 47.82 -11.99 -19.29
C MET A 345 47.02 -12.12 -18.00
N VAL A 346 46.62 -13.35 -17.68
CA VAL A 346 46.00 -13.68 -16.40
C VAL A 346 47.04 -14.45 -15.58
N LEU A 347 47.51 -13.84 -14.51
CA LEU A 347 48.38 -14.48 -13.53
C LEU A 347 47.51 -14.96 -12.37
N ALA A 348 47.44 -16.28 -12.16
CA ALA A 348 46.71 -16.86 -11.04
C ALA A 348 47.68 -17.21 -9.91
N GLY A 349 47.45 -16.67 -8.71
CA GLY A 349 48.26 -16.97 -7.52
C GLY A 349 47.45 -16.86 -6.22
N PRO A 350 47.95 -17.41 -5.08
CA PRO A 350 47.26 -17.35 -3.79
C PRO A 350 46.99 -15.89 -3.36
N PRO A 351 45.85 -15.60 -2.73
CA PRO A 351 45.25 -14.26 -2.66
C PRO A 351 46.05 -13.18 -1.89
N ALA A 352 47.14 -13.54 -1.21
CA ALA A 352 47.87 -12.64 -0.31
C ALA A 352 49.13 -11.98 -0.93
N SER A 353 49.72 -12.54 -1.99
CA SER A 353 51.01 -12.05 -2.54
C SER A 353 50.85 -11.07 -3.72
N ALA A 354 49.70 -11.02 -4.38
CA ALA A 354 49.49 -10.20 -5.58
C ALA A 354 49.53 -8.67 -5.32
N ARG A 355 49.19 -8.24 -4.10
CA ARG A 355 48.97 -6.81 -3.79
C ARG A 355 50.25 -5.97 -3.68
N ARG A 356 51.42 -6.58 -3.47
CA ARG A 356 52.72 -5.87 -3.34
C ARG A 356 53.55 -5.85 -4.63
N LEU A 357 53.21 -6.66 -5.63
CA LEU A 357 54.08 -6.92 -6.79
C LEU A 357 54.05 -5.81 -7.85
N TRP A 358 52.99 -5.01 -7.93
CA TRP A 358 52.82 -4.05 -9.02
C TRP A 358 53.36 -2.64 -8.72
N ALA A 359 53.70 -2.35 -7.46
CA ALA A 359 54.04 -0.99 -7.04
C ALA A 359 55.52 -0.61 -7.20
N ARG A 360 56.42 -1.53 -7.61
CA ARG A 360 57.88 -1.26 -7.61
C ARG A 360 58.66 -1.64 -8.87
N ALA A 361 58.01 -2.13 -9.93
CA ALA A 361 58.70 -2.56 -11.15
C ALA A 361 59.00 -1.42 -12.17
N TRP A 362 58.95 -0.15 -11.75
CA TRP A 362 59.33 1.01 -12.56
C TRP A 362 60.41 1.83 -11.85
N PRO A 363 61.59 2.07 -12.47
CA PRO A 363 62.58 2.96 -11.91
C PRO A 363 62.14 4.41 -12.15
N GLY A 364 61.54 5.01 -11.12
CA GLY A 364 61.17 6.42 -11.08
C GLY A 364 60.64 6.76 -9.70
N HIS A 365 61.36 7.65 -9.00
CA HIS A 365 61.09 8.06 -7.62
C HIS A 365 59.63 8.48 -7.40
N TRP A 366 58.81 7.60 -6.82
CA TRP A 366 57.55 7.98 -6.19
C TRP A 366 57.54 7.46 -4.75
N ALA A 367 57.51 8.42 -3.83
CA ALA A 367 57.46 8.18 -2.40
C ALA A 367 56.17 7.43 -2.03
N ALA A 368 56.31 6.42 -1.17
CA ALA A 368 55.20 5.62 -0.69
C ALA A 368 54.28 6.44 0.22
N SER A 369 53.02 6.64 -0.16
CA SER A 369 51.94 6.95 0.77
C SER A 369 51.16 5.66 1.05
N SER A 370 51.08 5.32 2.34
CA SER A 370 50.50 4.09 2.87
C SER A 370 48.97 4.07 2.74
N CYS A 371 48.42 3.26 1.83
CA CYS A 371 47.00 2.91 1.85
C CYS A 371 46.74 1.79 2.87
N ALA A 372 46.29 2.19 4.06
CA ALA A 372 45.68 1.30 5.04
C ALA A 372 44.16 1.44 4.96
N SER A 373 43.44 0.42 4.50
CA SER A 373 41.99 0.30 4.70
C SER A 373 41.55 -1.18 4.65
N PRO A 374 40.83 -1.70 5.67
CA PRO A 374 40.60 -3.14 5.87
C PRO A 374 39.17 -3.55 5.55
N TRP A 375 38.79 -3.64 4.26
CA TRP A 375 37.47 -4.17 3.89
C TRP A 375 37.62 -5.16 2.74
N ALA A 376 37.30 -6.43 3.01
CA ALA A 376 37.19 -7.49 2.00
C ALA A 376 35.87 -8.24 2.22
N VAL A 377 35.07 -8.34 1.16
CA VAL A 377 33.88 -9.21 1.08
C VAL A 377 34.33 -10.54 0.47
N CYS A 378 34.17 -11.63 1.20
CA CYS A 378 34.40 -13.00 0.69
C CYS A 378 33.05 -13.66 0.41
N ALA A 379 32.75 -13.95 -0.85
CA ALA A 379 31.69 -14.89 -1.23
C ALA A 379 32.31 -16.26 -1.47
N THR A 380 32.10 -17.21 -0.57
CA THR A 380 32.46 -18.62 -0.77
C THR A 380 31.26 -19.37 -1.36
N ARG A 381 31.45 -19.99 -2.53
CA ARG A 381 30.51 -20.98 -3.10
C ARG A 381 30.87 -22.36 -2.52
N PRO A 382 29.96 -23.09 -1.85
CA PRO A 382 30.17 -24.50 -1.57
C PRO A 382 29.56 -25.37 -2.68
N ARG A 383 30.29 -26.42 -3.07
CA ARG A 383 29.79 -27.53 -3.88
C ARG A 383 28.99 -28.49 -3.00
N SER A 384 27.67 -28.37 -3.00
CA SER A 384 26.69 -29.48 -2.95
C SER A 384 25.31 -28.96 -2.51
N ALA A 385 24.26 -29.50 -3.13
CA ALA A 385 22.87 -29.14 -2.92
C ALA A 385 22.39 -29.41 -1.48
N GLY A 386 21.77 -28.41 -0.87
CA GLY A 386 21.12 -28.48 0.45
C GLY A 386 20.84 -27.07 0.98
N THR A 387 19.56 -26.77 1.20
CA THR A 387 19.00 -25.47 1.59
C THR A 387 19.63 -24.87 2.86
N VAL A 388 19.81 -23.53 2.93
CA VAL A 388 19.28 -22.60 3.98
C VAL A 388 20.08 -21.27 4.10
N VAL A 389 19.29 -20.16 4.16
CA VAL A 389 19.41 -18.82 4.79
C VAL A 389 20.80 -18.16 5.02
N PRO A 390 21.02 -16.90 4.57
CA PRO A 390 22.25 -16.15 4.83
C PRO A 390 22.29 -15.53 6.23
N THR A 391 23.30 -15.86 7.03
CA THR A 391 23.62 -15.20 8.31
C THR A 391 24.78 -14.21 8.13
N TRP A 392 24.63 -12.98 8.65
CA TRP A 392 25.65 -11.93 8.61
C TRP A 392 26.56 -12.02 9.84
N ALA A 393 27.89 -12.06 9.63
CA ALA A 393 28.87 -12.00 10.73
C ALA A 393 29.92 -10.90 10.48
N ARG A 394 30.13 -10.04 11.49
CA ARG A 394 31.24 -9.07 11.57
C ARG A 394 32.49 -9.76 12.10
N CYS A 395 33.61 -9.72 11.37
CA CYS A 395 34.93 -10.02 11.91
C CYS A 395 35.71 -8.72 12.18
N ARG A 396 36.02 -8.44 13.47
CA ARG A 396 37.02 -7.45 13.88
C ARG A 396 38.42 -8.05 13.77
N ALA A 397 39.37 -7.28 13.28
CA ALA A 397 40.78 -7.62 13.28
C ALA A 397 41.31 -7.72 14.72
N GLY A 398 42.09 -8.78 15.02
CA GLY A 398 42.97 -8.84 16.19
C GLY A 398 42.53 -9.77 17.33
N SER A 399 42.67 -11.09 17.13
CA SER A 399 43.18 -12.06 18.13
C SER A 399 42.90 -13.48 17.65
N CYS A 400 43.91 -14.15 17.12
CA CYS A 400 43.89 -15.59 16.97
C CYS A 400 45.25 -16.13 17.41
N ALA A 401 45.40 -16.27 18.73
CA ALA A 401 46.44 -17.13 19.30
C ALA A 401 45.95 -18.58 19.19
N ARG A 402 46.79 -19.42 18.60
CA ARG A 402 46.61 -20.87 18.45
C ARG A 402 46.37 -21.55 19.79
N SER A 403 45.32 -22.36 19.91
CA SER A 403 45.38 -23.57 20.73
C SER A 403 45.24 -24.78 19.81
N VAL A 404 46.31 -25.56 19.76
CA VAL A 404 46.45 -26.77 18.97
C VAL A 404 45.78 -27.90 19.76
N ARG A 405 44.68 -28.47 19.26
CA ARG A 405 44.28 -29.85 19.61
C ARG A 405 45.01 -30.80 18.68
N ARG A 406 46.03 -31.51 19.19
CA ARG A 406 46.52 -32.75 18.58
C ARG A 406 45.57 -33.87 19.02
N GLY A 407 45.00 -34.59 18.07
CA GLY A 407 44.36 -35.88 18.31
C GLY A 407 45.39 -37.01 18.22
N ARG A 408 45.65 -37.65 19.35
CA ARG A 408 45.47 -39.09 19.56
C ARG A 408 45.11 -39.29 21.02
#